data_AF-A0A0Q4TS39-F1
#
_entry.id   AF-A0A0Q4TS39-F1
#
_cell.length_a   1.000
_cell.length_b   1.000
_cell.length_c   1.000
_cell.angle_alpha   90.00
_cell.angle_beta   90.00
_cell.angle_gamma   90.00
#
_symmetry.space_group_name_H-M   'P 1'
#
loop_
_entity.id
_entity.type
_entity.pdbx_description
1 polymer ?
#
loop_
_entity_poly.entity_id
_entity_poly.type
_entity_poly.pdbx_seq_one_letter_code
_entity_poly.pdbx_strand_id
1 'polypeptide(L)'
;MGVLGIFLNRKNLIVILMAIELILLAVNLNLVAFSAALQDLVGQVFAMFVLTVAAGESAIGLAILVIYFRGRGTIAVDDVNRMKG
;
A
#
# COMPACT_ATOMS: atom_id res chain seq x y z
N MET A 1 -4.71 -8.26 -8.97
CA MET A 1 -5.91 -7.92 -8.18
C MET A 1 -5.79 -6.61 -7.41
N GLY A 2 -4.63 -6.28 -6.80
CA GLY A 2 -4.46 -5.00 -6.08
C GLY A 2 -4.79 -3.75 -6.92
N VAL A 3 -4.33 -3.69 -8.17
CA VAL A 3 -4.64 -2.57 -9.09
C VAL A 3 -6.15 -2.39 -9.30
N LEU A 4 -6.92 -3.49 -9.43
CA LEU A 4 -8.37 -3.42 -9.56
C LEU A 4 -9.04 -2.95 -8.26
N GLY A 5 -8.50 -3.33 -7.10
CA GLY A 5 -8.96 -2.85 -5.79
C GLY A 5 -8.86 -1.33 -5.64
N ILE A 6 -7.80 -0.72 -6.16
CA ILE A 6 -7.61 0.74 -6.18
C ILE A 6 -8.66 1.40 -7.09
N PHE A 7 -8.89 0.86 -8.28
CA PHE A 7 -9.81 1.46 -9.27
C PHE A 7 -11.29 1.32 -8.91
N LEU A 8 -11.68 0.20 -8.28
CA LEU A 8 -13.07 -0.09 -7.94
C LEU A 8 -13.51 0.57 -6.62
N ASN A 9 -12.64 0.61 -5.62
CA ASN A 9 -12.97 1.08 -4.26
C ASN A 9 -12.25 2.37 -3.88
N ARG A 10 -12.25 3.35 -4.80
CA ARG A 10 -11.66 4.69 -4.59
C ARG A 10 -12.27 5.49 -3.42
N LYS A 11 -13.42 5.06 -2.90
CA LYS A 11 -14.08 5.73 -1.77
C LYS A 11 -13.46 5.38 -0.42
N ASN A 12 -12.81 4.22 -0.25
CA ASN A 12 -12.31 3.79 1.05
C ASN A 12 -10.77 3.78 1.08
N LEU A 13 -10.16 4.74 1.78
CA LEU A 13 -8.70 4.83 1.93
C LEU A 13 -8.06 3.54 2.44
N ILE A 14 -8.70 2.84 3.37
CA ILE A 14 -8.19 1.57 3.92
C ILE A 14 -8.06 0.51 2.82
N VAL A 15 -9.04 0.44 1.91
CA VAL A 15 -9.01 -0.56 0.82
C VAL A 15 -7.90 -0.24 -0.17
N ILE A 16 -7.62 1.04 -0.41
CA ILE A 16 -6.50 1.48 -1.24
C ILE A 16 -5.16 1.08 -0.59
N LEU A 17 -4.98 1.34 0.72
CA LEU A 17 -3.77 0.93 1.45
C LEU A 17 -3.57 -0.59 1.38
N MET A 18 -4.61 -1.38 1.66
CA MET A 18 -4.52 -2.85 1.55
C MET A 18 -4.19 -3.32 0.13
N ALA A 19 -4.70 -2.62 -0.89
CA ALA A 19 -4.40 -2.95 -2.27
C ALA A 19 -2.94 -2.70 -2.64
N ILE A 20 -2.32 -1.66 -2.07
CA ILE A 20 -0.88 -1.37 -2.23
C ILE A 20 -0.04 -2.45 -1.53
N GLU A 21 -0.39 -2.80 -0.28
CA GLU A 21 0.30 -3.89 0.45
C GLU A 21 0.27 -5.22 -0.33
N LEU A 22 -0.87 -5.56 -0.94
CA LEU A 22 -0.97 -6.76 -1.78
C LEU A 22 -0.07 -6.70 -3.04
N ILE A 23 0.16 -5.51 -3.60
CA ILE A 23 1.08 -5.34 -4.73
C ILE A 23 2.53 -5.52 -4.25
N LEU A 24 2.91 -4.89 -3.13
CA LEU A 24 4.26 -5.01 -2.56
C LEU A 24 4.56 -6.45 -2.12
N LEU A 25 3.58 -7.18 -1.59
CA LEU A 25 3.71 -8.60 -1.28
C LEU A 25 3.94 -9.44 -2.53
N ALA A 26 3.21 -9.17 -3.62
CA ALA A 26 3.39 -9.88 -4.89
C ALA A 26 4.79 -9.63 -5.48
N VAL A 27 5.30 -8.40 -5.38
CA VAL A 27 6.67 -8.05 -5.81
C VAL A 27 7.70 -8.80 -4.96
N ASN A 28 7.53 -8.85 -3.63
CA ASN A 28 8.41 -9.61 -2.73
C ASN A 28 8.43 -11.11 -3.04
N LEU A 29 7.27 -11.72 -3.26
CA LEU A 29 7.19 -13.12 -3.67
C LEU A 29 7.92 -13.38 -4.98
N ASN A 30 7.81 -12.45 -5.95
CA ASN A 30 8.51 -12.58 -7.22
C ASN A 30 10.03 -12.51 -7.04
N LEU A 31 10.52 -11.57 -6.23
CA LEU A 31 11.94 -11.42 -5.87
C LEU A 31 12.51 -12.69 -5.21
N VAL A 32 11.79 -13.25 -4.23
CA VAL A 32 12.20 -14.48 -3.55
C VAL A 32 12.13 -15.69 -4.48
N ALA A 33 11.12 -15.78 -5.35
CA ALA A 33 10.99 -16.86 -6.32
C ALA A 33 12.13 -16.86 -7.35
N PHE A 34 12.49 -15.69 -7.90
CA PHE A 34 13.63 -15.56 -8.80
C PHE A 34 14.97 -15.78 -8.10
N SER A 35 15.11 -15.31 -6.86
CA SER A 35 16.27 -15.60 -6.01
C SER A 35 16.46 -17.10 -5.83
N ALA A 36 15.40 -17.83 -5.52
CA ALA A 36 15.45 -19.29 -5.37
C ALA A 36 15.72 -20.01 -6.70
N ALA A 37 15.13 -19.56 -7.81
CA ALA A 37 15.31 -20.17 -9.12
C ALA A 37 16.73 -19.98 -9.68
N LEU A 38 17.33 -18.80 -9.48
CA LEU A 38 18.67 -18.45 -9.96
C LEU A 38 19.78 -18.76 -8.94
N GLN A 39 19.41 -19.24 -7.74
CA GLN A 39 20.32 -19.46 -6.60
C GLN A 39 21.14 -18.22 -6.22
N ASP A 40 20.51 -17.04 -6.36
CA ASP A 40 21.14 -15.74 -6.08
C ASP A 40 20.54 -15.12 -4.82
N LEU A 41 21.39 -14.84 -3.82
CA LEU A 41 20.99 -14.27 -2.54
C LEU A 41 20.50 -12.81 -2.66
N VAL A 42 20.85 -12.10 -3.73
CA VAL A 42 20.52 -10.68 -3.91
C VAL A 42 19.00 -10.44 -3.85
N GLY A 43 18.19 -11.32 -4.43
CA GLY A 43 16.73 -11.14 -4.43
C GLY A 43 16.11 -11.28 -3.03
N GLN A 44 16.66 -12.13 -2.16
CA GLN A 44 16.23 -12.23 -0.75
C GLN A 44 16.62 -10.98 0.05
N VAL A 45 17.83 -10.45 -0.16
CA VAL A 45 18.28 -9.22 0.50
C VAL A 45 17.39 -8.04 0.10
N PHE A 46 17.09 -7.91 -1.20
CA PHE A 46 16.23 -6.84 -1.70
C PHE A 46 14.80 -6.97 -1.17
N ALA A 47 14.27 -8.19 -1.04
CA ALA A 47 12.95 -8.43 -0.44
C ALA A 47 12.86 -7.91 1.01
N MET A 48 13.91 -8.09 1.82
CA MET A 48 13.96 -7.54 3.18
C MET A 48 13.90 -6.01 3.22
N PHE A 49 14.55 -5.34 2.25
CA PHE A 49 14.45 -3.89 2.12
C PHE A 49 13.03 -3.45 1.72
N VAL A 50 12.41 -4.13 0.76
CA VAL A 50 11.03 -3.81 0.33
C VAL A 50 10.04 -4.00 1.49
N LEU A 51 10.16 -5.06 2.29
CA LEU A 51 9.32 -5.25 3.48
C LEU A 51 9.49 -4.12 4.52
N THR A 52 10.73 -3.63 4.71
CA THR A 52 10.99 -2.51 5.62
C THR A 52 10.36 -1.21 5.12
N VAL A 53 10.46 -0.95 3.82
CA VAL A 53 9.82 0.23 3.20
C VAL A 53 8.29 0.11 3.28
N ALA A 54 7.72 -1.06 3.01
CA ALA A 54 6.29 -1.32 3.11
C ALA A 54 5.76 -1.05 4.52
N ALA A 55 6.47 -1.51 5.56
CA ALA A 55 6.10 -1.23 6.95
C ALA A 55 6.10 0.29 7.25
N GLY A 56 7.09 1.03 6.72
CA GLY A 56 7.15 2.48 6.85
C GLY A 56 6.02 3.20 6.12
N GLU A 57 5.71 2.79 4.89
CA GLU A 57 4.58 3.32 4.12
C GLU A 57 3.26 3.12 4.85
N SER A 58 2.99 1.91 5.36
CA SER A 58 1.78 1.57 6.09
C SER A 58 1.58 2.44 7.34
N ALA A 59 2.66 2.66 8.10
CA ALA A 59 2.63 3.51 9.29
C ALA A 59 2.28 4.97 8.94
N ILE A 60 2.88 5.51 7.87
CA ILE A 60 2.61 6.88 7.41
C ILE A 60 1.17 6.98 6.85
N GLY A 61 0.76 6.01 6.02
CA GLY A 61 -0.57 5.96 5.43
C GLY A 61 -1.67 5.92 6.48
N LEU A 62 -1.51 5.10 7.52
CA LEU A 62 -2.44 5.03 8.64
C LEU A 62 -2.42 6.32 9.47
N ALA A 63 -1.26 6.92 9.73
CA ALA A 63 -1.17 8.19 10.47
C ALA A 63 -1.94 9.32 9.77
N ILE A 64 -1.78 9.45 8.44
CA ILE A 64 -2.53 10.41 7.63
C ILE A 64 -4.03 10.11 7.70
N LEU A 65 -4.41 8.84 7.60
CA LEU A 65 -5.81 8.40 7.68
C LEU A 65 -6.45 8.76 9.02
N VAL A 66 -5.73 8.56 10.13
CA VAL A 66 -6.21 8.92 11.48
C VAL A 66 -6.44 10.43 11.59
N ILE A 67 -5.52 11.26 11.09
CA ILE A 67 -5.67 12.72 11.09
C ILE A 67 -6.86 13.14 10.24
N TYR A 68 -7.00 12.56 9.04
CA TYR A 68 -8.12 12.83 8.13
C TYR A 68 -9.47 12.45 8.77
N PHE A 69 -9.53 11.28 9.41
CA PHE A 69 -10.72 10.82 10.12
C PHE A 69 -11.08 11.70 11.32
N ARG A 70 -10.07 12.21 12.05
CA ARG A 70 -10.27 13.17 13.15
C ARG A 70 -10.90 14.48 12.68
N GLY A 71 -10.61 14.92 11.46
CA GLY A 71 -11.14 16.17 10.90
C GLY A 71 -12.51 16.05 10.24
N ARG A 72 -12.89 14.87 9.74
CA ARG A 72 -14.11 14.68 8.92
C ARG A 72 -15.11 13.64 9.44
N GLY A 73 -14.72 12.79 10.40
CA GLY A 73 -15.56 11.72 10.94
C GLY A 73 -15.92 10.60 9.96
N THR A 74 -15.37 10.61 8.74
CA THR A 74 -15.61 9.61 7.70
C THR A 74 -14.32 9.22 6.97
N ILE A 75 -14.25 7.96 6.57
CA ILE A 75 -13.11 7.36 5.82
C ILE A 75 -13.32 7.54 4.31
N ALA A 76 -14.48 8.07 3.90
CA ALA A 76 -14.84 8.25 2.50
C ALA A 76 -14.03 9.39 1.83
N VAL A 77 -13.39 9.10 0.69
CA VAL A 77 -12.60 10.05 -0.13
C VAL A 77 -13.47 10.88 -1.07
N ASP A 78 -14.80 10.79 -0.99
CA ASP A 78 -15.70 11.53 -1.90
C ASP A 78 -15.78 13.04 -1.60
N ASP A 79 -15.21 13.47 -0.47
CA ASP A 79 -15.46 14.78 0.10
C ASP A 79 -14.31 15.79 -0.13
N VAL A 80 -13.33 15.45 -0.98
CA VAL A 80 -12.23 16.36 -1.38
C VAL A 80 -12.71 17.50 -2.30
N ASN A 81 -14.02 17.59 -2.59
CA ASN A 81 -14.57 18.61 -3.50
C ASN A 81 -14.83 19.98 -2.85
N ARG A 82 -14.40 20.23 -1.60
CA ARG A 82 -14.55 21.53 -0.90
C ARG A 82 -13.34 22.47 -0.97
N MET A 83 -12.46 22.28 -1.96
CA MET A 83 -11.35 23.21 -2.27
C MET A 83 -11.52 23.92 -3.62
N LYS A 84 -12.72 23.90 -4.19
CA LYS A 84 -13.09 24.85 -5.25
C LYS A 84 -13.89 25.97 -4.59
N GLY A 85 -13.19 27.07 -4.30
CA GLY A 85 -13.83 28.37 -4.21
C GLY A 85 -14.45 28.74 -5.55
#